data_AF-A0A1H7U6C0-F1
#
_entry.id   AF-A0A1H7U6C0-F1
#
_cell.length_a   1.000
_cell.length_b   1.000
_cell.length_c   1.000
_cell.angle_alpha   90.00
_cell.angle_beta   90.00
_cell.angle_gamma   90.00
#
_symmetry.space_group_name_H-M   'P 1'
#
loop_
_entity.id
_entity.type
_entity.pdbx_description
1 polymer ?
#
loop_
_entity_poly.entity_id
_entity_poly.type
_entity_poly.pdbx_seq_one_letter_code
_entity_poly.pdbx_strand_id
1 'polypeptide(L)'
;MKDNYRFSRTIFWSEKDHLYICIVNELPGCITDGNTPEEAVQNSEKIIEEWLETAREEGREIPKYISYDEKQNSKANTDTKKR
;
A
#
# COMPACT_ATOMS: atom_id res chain seq x y z
N MET A 1 -1.78 -15.79 -13.33
CA MET A 1 -0.43 -15.20 -13.37
C MET A 1 -0.36 -14.25 -12.20
N LYS A 2 0.63 -14.38 -11.28
CA LYS A 2 0.83 -13.37 -10.24
C LYS A 2 1.41 -12.15 -10.92
N ASP A 3 0.55 -11.21 -11.28
CA ASP A 3 0.99 -9.87 -11.64
C ASP A 3 1.76 -9.33 -10.45
N ASN A 4 3.05 -9.05 -10.64
CA ASN A 4 3.92 -8.63 -9.56
C ASN A 4 3.67 -7.14 -9.27
N TYR A 5 2.60 -6.85 -8.53
CA TYR A 5 2.21 -5.49 -8.19
C TYR A 5 3.22 -4.87 -7.22
N ARG A 6 3.86 -3.78 -7.66
CA ARG A 6 4.92 -3.08 -6.92
C ARG A 6 4.38 -1.99 -6.00
N PHE A 7 3.24 -2.24 -5.36
CA PHE A 7 2.64 -1.28 -4.43
C PHE A 7 3.50 -1.13 -3.17
N SER A 8 3.58 0.10 -2.67
CA SER A 8 4.35 0.40 -1.47
C SER A 8 3.55 0.11 -0.22
N ARG A 9 4.21 -0.47 0.77
CA ARG A 9 3.61 -0.88 2.04
C ARG A 9 4.23 -0.09 3.19
N THR A 10 3.42 0.25 4.18
CA THR A 10 3.90 0.88 5.41
C THR A 10 3.34 0.13 6.60
N ILE A 11 4.22 -0.24 7.53
CA ILE A 11 3.90 -1.08 8.68
C ILE A 11 3.98 -0.23 9.95
N PHE A 12 2.99 -0.39 10.82
CA PHE A 12 2.89 0.26 12.11
C PHE A 12 2.61 -0.79 13.19
N TRP A 13 3.03 -0.52 14.43
CA TRP A 13 2.55 -1.26 15.60
C TRP A 13 1.27 -0.61 16.12
N SER A 14 0.21 -1.40 16.35
CA SER A 14 -1.01 -0.96 17.04
C SER A 14 -0.95 -1.37 18.50
N GLU A 15 -0.78 -0.39 19.40
CA GLU A 15 -0.86 -0.64 20.85
C GLU A 15 -2.26 -1.10 21.29
N LYS A 16 -3.30 -0.71 20.56
CA LYS A 16 -4.69 -1.04 20.90
C LYS A 16 -5.00 -2.51 20.62
N ASP A 17 -4.54 -2.98 19.47
CA ASP A 17 -4.88 -4.31 18.97
C ASP A 17 -3.74 -5.33 19.23
N HIS A 18 -2.57 -4.84 19.66
CA HIS A 18 -1.34 -5.62 19.83
C HIS A 18 -0.94 -6.38 18.57
N LEU A 19 -1.08 -5.72 17.42
CA LEU A 19 -0.82 -6.28 16.09
C LEU A 19 -0.01 -5.28 15.25
N TYR A 20 0.72 -5.81 14.28
CA TYR A 20 1.31 -5.03 13.21
C TYR A 20 0.26 -4.73 12.14
N ILE A 21 0.07 -3.46 11.83
CA ILE A 21 -0.86 -2.98 10.79
C ILE A 21 -0.05 -2.61 9.55
N CYS A 22 -0.37 -3.22 8.42
CA CYS A 22 0.21 -2.92 7.12
C CYS A 22 -0.82 -2.17 6.25
N ILE A 23 -0.41 -1.05 5.68
CA ILE A 23 -1.22 -0.24 4.77
C ILE A 23 -0.56 -0.26 3.39
N VAL A 24 -1.36 -0.51 2.34
CA VAL A 24 -0.92 -0.42 0.94
C VAL A 24 -1.24 0.98 0.42
N ASN A 25 -0.20 1.80 0.19
CA ASN A 25 -0.38 3.25 0.01
C ASN A 25 -1.16 3.62 -1.25
N GLU A 26 -1.02 2.84 -2.32
CA GLU A 26 -1.67 3.12 -3.61
C GLU A 26 -3.08 2.53 -3.70
N LEU A 27 -3.50 1.67 -2.76
CA LEU A 27 -4.80 1.03 -2.74
C LEU A 27 -5.61 1.52 -1.54
N PRO A 28 -6.50 2.52 -1.72
CA PRO A 28 -7.29 3.07 -0.63
C PRO A 28 -8.10 1.98 0.10
N GLY A 29 -7.99 1.98 1.43
CA GLY A 29 -8.68 1.02 2.29
C GLY A 29 -8.06 -0.37 2.35
N CYS A 30 -6.97 -0.62 1.62
CA CYS A 30 -6.24 -1.88 1.69
C CYS A 30 -5.33 -1.89 2.93
N ILE A 31 -5.86 -2.42 4.03
CA ILE A 31 -5.22 -2.50 5.34
C ILE A 31 -5.27 -3.94 5.81
N THR A 32 -4.15 -4.43 6.34
CA THR A 32 -4.04 -5.79 6.88
C THR A 32 -3.35 -5.76 8.24
N ASP A 33 -3.57 -6.80 9.02
CA ASP A 33 -2.92 -6.99 10.31
C ASP A 33 -2.14 -8.31 10.37
N GLY A 34 -1.27 -8.44 11.37
CA GLY A 34 -0.53 -9.65 11.67
C GLY A 34 0.18 -9.57 13.02
N ASN A 35 0.45 -10.72 13.62
CA ASN A 35 1.20 -10.82 14.88
C ASN A 35 2.68 -10.45 14.69
N THR A 36 3.18 -10.55 13.45
CA THR A 36 4.52 -10.09 13.07
C THR A 36 4.45 -9.14 11.86
N PRO A 37 5.50 -8.31 11.63
CA PRO A 37 5.59 -7.48 10.43
C PRO A 37 5.47 -8.31 9.14
N GLU A 38 6.10 -9.48 9.11
CA GLU A 38 6.09 -10.38 7.95
C GLU A 38 4.69 -10.94 7.69
N GLU A 39 3.97 -11.34 8.74
CA GLU A 39 2.59 -11.82 8.61
C GLU A 39 1.68 -10.71 8.05
N ALA A 40 1.79 -9.49 8.57
CA ALA A 40 1.00 -8.36 8.08
C ALA A 40 1.28 -8.08 6.59
N VAL A 41 2.54 -8.20 6.14
CA VAL A 41 2.92 -8.07 4.72
C VAL A 41 2.38 -9.24 3.89
N GLN A 42 2.48 -10.48 4.36
CA GLN A 42 1.94 -11.63 3.65
C GLN A 42 0.43 -11.55 3.47
N ASN A 43 -0.29 -11.10 4.50
CA ASN A 43 -1.74 -10.86 4.43
C ASN A 43 -2.07 -9.77 3.41
N SER A 44 -1.24 -8.74 3.27
CA SER A 44 -1.44 -7.69 2.26
C SER A 44 -1.38 -8.22 0.83
N GLU A 45 -0.60 -9.25 0.53
CA GLU A 45 -0.56 -9.83 -0.83
C GLU A 45 -1.92 -10.40 -1.24
N LYS A 46 -2.61 -11.07 -0.32
CA LYS A 46 -3.95 -11.65 -0.58
C LYS A 46 -5.00 -10.57 -0.78
N ILE A 47 -5.02 -9.58 0.12
CA ILE A 47 -6.02 -8.50 0.06
C ILE A 47 -5.79 -7.59 -1.16
N ILE A 48 -4.54 -7.45 -1.63
CA ILE A 48 -4.27 -6.78 -2.92
C ILE A 48 -4.96 -7.51 -4.08
N GLU A 49 -4.85 -8.85 -4.13
CA GLU A 49 -5.50 -9.64 -5.19
C GLU A 49 -7.03 -9.47 -5.15
N GLU A 50 -7.65 -9.57 -3.97
CA GLU A 50 -9.08 -9.37 -3.77
C GLU A 50 -9.53 -7.94 -4.14
N TRP A 51 -8.78 -6.92 -3.69
CA TRP A 51 -9.08 -5.52 -4.01
C TRP A 51 -9.07 -5.28 -5.52
N LEU A 52 -8.09 -5.85 -6.22
CA LEU A 52 -7.97 -5.72 -7.67
C LEU A 52 -9.08 -6.46 -8.42
N GLU A 53 -9.49 -7.64 -7.93
CA GLU A 53 -10.64 -8.36 -8.47
C GLU A 53 -11.92 -7.53 -8.33
N THR A 54 -12.24 -7.05 -7.13
CA THR A 54 -13.41 -6.18 -6.90
C THR A 54 -13.34 -4.91 -7.73
N ALA A 55 -12.17 -4.27 -7.85
CA ALA A 55 -12.00 -3.08 -8.67
C ALA A 55 -12.31 -3.36 -10.15
N ARG A 56 -11.92 -4.52 -10.69
CA ARG A 56 -12.24 -4.91 -12.07
C ARG A 56 -13.73 -5.17 -12.25
N GLU A 57 -14.36 -5.89 -11.32
CA GLU A 57 -15.78 -6.21 -11.38
C GLU A 57 -16.66 -4.96 -11.36
N GLU A 58 -16.27 -3.97 -10.54
CA GLU A 58 -16.97 -2.69 -10.44
C GLU A 58 -16.56 -1.68 -11.52
N GLY A 59 -15.62 -2.02 -12.40
CA GLY A 59 -15.12 -1.12 -13.44
C GLY A 59 -14.37 0.10 -12.87
N ARG A 60 -13.82 -0.01 -11.66
CA ARG A 60 -12.96 1.03 -11.05
C ARG A 60 -11.61 1.07 -11.76
N GLU A 61 -11.02 2.26 -11.83
CA GLU A 61 -9.66 2.42 -12.31
C GLU A 61 -8.66 1.80 -11.32
N ILE A 62 -7.77 0.95 -11.83
CA ILE A 62 -6.71 0.34 -11.03
C ILE A 62 -5.53 1.31 -10.93
N PRO A 63 -5.13 1.73 -9.71
CA PRO A 63 -3.99 2.62 -9.53
C PRO A 63 -2.69 2.00 -10.03
N LYS A 64 -1.80 2.83 -10.59
CA LYS A 64 -0.43 2.43 -10.91
C LYS A 64 0.44 2.49 -9.65
N TYR A 65 1.44 1.63 -9.58
CA TYR A 65 2.48 1.76 -8.56
C TYR A 65 3.30 3.04 -8.79
N ILE A 66 3.83 3.61 -7.72
CA ILE A 66 4.77 4.73 -7.78
C ILE A 66 6.16 4.18 -7.47
N SER A 67 7.15 4.45 -8.31
CA SER A 67 8.53 4.05 -8.03
C SER A 67 9.15 4.89 -6.90
N TYR A 68 10.20 4.36 -6.27
CA TYR A 68 10.92 5.10 -5.22
C TYR A 68 11.48 6.42 -5.76
N ASP A 69 12.05 6.41 -6.96
CA ASP A 69 12.67 7.59 -7.58
C ASP A 69 11.64 8.69 -7.89
N GLU A 70 10.47 8.31 -8.42
CA GLU A 70 9.36 9.24 -8.63
C GLU A 70 8.84 9.84 -7.31
N LYS A 71 8.80 9.04 -6.25
CA LYS A 71 8.36 9.47 -4.92
C LYS A 71 9.33 10.48 -4.28
N GLN A 72 10.62 10.44 -4.60
CA GLN A 72 11.59 11.42 -4.11
C GLN A 72 11.49 12.75 -4.86
N ASN A 73 11.33 12.69 -6.19
CA ASN A 73 11.23 13.89 -7.03
C ASN A 73 9.99 14.75 -6.72
N SER A 74 8.87 14.13 -6.33
CA SER A 74 7.66 14.86 -5.91
C SER A 74 7.85 15.65 -4.61
N LYS A 75 8.62 15.12 -3.65
CA LYS A 75 8.94 15.81 -2.38
C LYS A 75 9.88 16.99 -2.59
N ALA A 76 10.88 16.85 -3.46
CA ALA A 76 11.84 17.91 -3.74
C ALA A 76 11.19 19.20 -4.32
N ASN A 77 10.08 19.07 -5.05
CA ASN A 77 9.36 20.21 -5.64
C ASN A 77 8.46 20.96 -4.65
N THR A 78 8.19 20.40 -3.46
CA THR A 78 7.36 21.08 -2.44
C THR A 78 8.15 21.99 -1.50
N ASP A 79 9.46 21.82 -1.40
CA ASP A 79 10.32 22.65 -0.52
C ASP A 79 10.76 23.99 -1.14
N THR A 80 10.69 24.14 -2.48
CA THR A 80 11.16 25.37 -3.17
C THR A 80 10.16 26.52 -3.16
N LYS A 81 8.94 26.33 -2.62
CA LYS A 81 7.87 27.36 -2.61
C LYS A 81 7.68 28.06 -1.25
N LYS A 82 8.65 27.92 -0.33
CA LYS A 82 8.60 28.47 1.03
C LYS A 82 9.73 29.46 1.36
N ARG A 83 10.27 30.16 0.35
CA ARG A 83 11.17 31.31 0.52
C ARG A 83 10.68 32.49 -0.27
#